data_AF-A0A7G5YXX1-F1
#
_entry.id   AF-A0A7G5YXX1-F1
#
_cell.length_a   1.000
_cell.length_b   1.000
_cell.length_c   1.000
_cell.angle_alpha   90.00
_cell.angle_beta   90.00
_cell.angle_gamma   90.00
#
_symmetry.space_group_name_H-M   'P 1'
#
loop_
_entity.id
_entity.type
_entity.pdbx_description
1 polymer ?
#
loop_
_entity_poly.entity_id
_entity_poly.type
_entity_poly.pdbx_seq_one_letter_code
_entity_poly.pdbx_strand_id
1 'polypeptide(L)'
;MSNETDLGAAPVESIVAKPLNRRSVVGGIAAVPIATSAVAGLSAPAMAAPAMAATIDPTDRRLSIFKGRYALANGKIIDGYFASPRGKTKLNVVLVMPKGDTLDAETENEARRHALDGYLAIVPDLKATSGVAALAGRGAMLADVMTAVPGLKRMAHGNGHVRVIGAQA
;
A
#
# COMPACT_ATOMS: atom_id res chain seq x y z
N MET A 1 -44.24 -11.29 46.35
CA MET A 1 -43.37 -10.12 46.13
C MET A 1 -43.00 -10.14 44.67
N SER A 2 -43.52 -9.16 43.95
CA SER A 2 -43.49 -8.99 42.49
C SER A 2 -42.13 -8.53 41.99
N ASN A 3 -41.76 -9.00 40.80
CA ASN A 3 -41.26 -8.20 39.66
C ASN A 3 -41.25 -9.16 38.43
N GLU A 4 -42.12 -9.06 37.42
CA GLU A 4 -42.22 -8.02 36.35
C GLU A 4 -40.85 -7.79 35.67
N THR A 5 -40.62 -7.89 34.36
CA THR A 5 -41.42 -7.78 33.10
C THR A 5 -40.49 -8.37 31.99
N ASP A 6 -40.86 -8.96 30.85
CA ASP A 6 -41.54 -8.40 29.67
C ASP A 6 -41.39 -9.47 28.54
N LEU A 7 -42.44 -10.21 28.16
CA LEU A 7 -43.36 -9.98 27.03
C LEU A 7 -42.72 -9.84 25.63
N GLY A 8 -42.85 -10.92 24.85
CA GLY A 8 -43.19 -10.89 23.41
C GLY A 8 -42.04 -10.75 22.41
N ALA A 9 -42.08 -11.27 21.20
CA ALA A 9 -43.12 -11.97 20.45
C ALA A 9 -42.42 -12.86 19.40
N ALA A 10 -43.14 -13.87 18.91
CA ALA A 10 -42.63 -14.97 18.10
C ALA A 10 -42.55 -14.63 16.58
N PRO A 11 -42.54 -15.62 15.66
CA PRO A 11 -41.45 -15.90 14.70
C PRO A 11 -41.80 -15.49 13.25
N VAL A 12 -40.81 -15.29 12.38
CA VAL A 12 -41.06 -15.07 10.94
C VAL A 12 -40.27 -16.03 10.05
N GLU A 13 -40.98 -17.11 9.70
CA GLU A 13 -41.16 -17.66 8.36
C GLU A 13 -39.96 -17.80 7.42
N SER A 14 -39.66 -19.07 7.11
CA SER A 14 -38.96 -19.54 5.93
C SER A 14 -39.66 -19.07 4.65
N ILE A 15 -38.96 -18.34 3.77
CA ILE A 15 -39.35 -18.20 2.36
C ILE A 15 -38.34 -18.91 1.47
N VAL A 16 -38.80 -20.06 1.00
CA VAL A 16 -38.27 -20.86 -0.11
C VAL A 16 -38.03 -19.98 -1.33
N ALA A 17 -36.79 -19.99 -1.85
CA ALA A 17 -36.48 -19.49 -3.18
C ALA A 17 -35.99 -20.62 -4.09
N LYS A 18 -36.77 -20.80 -5.16
CA LYS A 18 -36.67 -21.70 -6.31
C LYS A 18 -35.28 -21.70 -6.97
N PRO A 19 -34.75 -22.83 -7.47
CA PRO A 19 -33.41 -22.87 -8.08
C PRO A 19 -33.44 -22.16 -9.45
N LEU A 20 -32.72 -21.04 -9.55
CA LEU A 20 -32.63 -20.27 -10.80
C LEU A 20 -31.40 -20.70 -11.63
N ASN A 21 -31.67 -20.85 -12.92
CA ASN A 21 -30.85 -21.47 -13.97
C ASN A 21 -29.58 -20.63 -14.27
N ARG A 22 -28.42 -21.27 -14.41
CA ARG A 22 -27.07 -20.64 -14.51
C ARG A 22 -26.79 -19.87 -15.81
N ARG A 23 -27.80 -19.60 -16.65
CA ARG A 23 -27.61 -19.17 -18.05
C ARG A 23 -28.14 -17.77 -18.38
N SER A 24 -28.35 -16.92 -17.39
CA SER A 24 -28.85 -15.55 -17.59
C SER A 24 -27.92 -14.43 -17.08
N VAL A 25 -26.63 -14.72 -16.82
CA VAL A 25 -25.68 -13.72 -16.28
C VAL A 25 -24.62 -13.30 -17.30
N VAL A 26 -24.98 -13.15 -18.58
CA VAL A 26 -24.17 -12.35 -19.51
C VAL A 26 -25.10 -11.62 -20.47
N GLY A 27 -25.20 -10.30 -20.30
CA GLY A 27 -25.80 -9.39 -21.29
C GLY A 27 -26.29 -8.08 -20.68
N GLY A 28 -25.56 -6.99 -20.93
CA GLY A 28 -26.15 -5.64 -20.93
C GLY A 28 -25.68 -4.65 -19.87
N ILE A 29 -24.52 -4.05 -20.12
CA ILE A 29 -24.20 -2.64 -19.83
C ILE A 29 -25.34 -1.71 -20.29
N ALA A 30 -25.86 -0.83 -19.43
CA ALA A 30 -26.16 0.59 -19.73
C ALA A 30 -27.03 1.30 -18.67
N ALA A 31 -26.52 2.43 -18.19
CA ALA A 31 -27.21 3.63 -17.69
C ALA A 31 -28.20 3.51 -16.52
N VAL A 32 -27.75 3.87 -15.31
CA VAL A 32 -28.61 4.39 -14.24
C VAL A 32 -28.15 5.82 -13.91
N PRO A 33 -29.05 6.81 -13.90
CA PRO A 33 -28.71 8.23 -13.77
C PRO A 33 -28.25 8.55 -12.34
N ILE A 34 -27.13 9.28 -12.22
CA ILE A 34 -26.65 9.78 -10.92
C ILE A 34 -27.49 11.00 -10.56
N ALA A 35 -28.58 10.79 -9.83
CA ALA A 35 -29.21 11.83 -9.05
C ALA A 35 -28.35 12.07 -7.78
N THR A 36 -27.92 13.31 -7.60
CA THR A 36 -27.11 13.78 -6.47
C THR A 36 -27.90 13.73 -5.17
N SER A 37 -27.46 12.91 -4.22
CA SER A 37 -27.64 13.16 -2.79
C SER A 37 -26.56 12.42 -1.99
N ALA A 38 -25.67 13.20 -1.39
CA ALA A 38 -24.69 12.73 -0.42
C ALA A 38 -25.39 12.27 0.87
N VAL A 39 -24.99 11.14 1.45
CA VAL A 39 -24.51 11.01 2.84
C VAL A 39 -24.28 9.54 3.21
N ALA A 40 -23.10 9.28 3.80
CA ALA A 40 -22.72 8.21 4.73
C ALA A 40 -23.08 6.73 4.43
N GLY A 41 -22.03 5.90 4.36
CA GLY A 41 -22.08 4.54 4.89
C GLY A 41 -21.98 3.40 3.87
N LEU A 42 -20.84 3.28 3.16
CA LEU A 42 -20.42 1.98 2.64
C LEU A 42 -19.34 1.39 3.54
N SER A 43 -19.78 0.75 4.62
CA SER A 43 -19.04 -0.35 5.23
C SER A 43 -19.22 -1.59 4.34
N ALA A 44 -18.48 -1.64 3.23
CA ALA A 44 -18.21 -2.93 2.60
C ALA A 44 -17.09 -3.56 3.44
N PRO A 45 -17.29 -4.71 4.10
CA PRO A 45 -16.17 -5.51 4.49
C PRO A 45 -15.61 -6.05 3.18
N ALA A 46 -14.67 -5.31 2.59
CA ALA A 46 -13.74 -5.91 1.65
C ALA A 46 -13.00 -6.96 2.47
N MET A 47 -13.54 -8.17 2.51
CA MET A 47 -12.77 -9.35 2.83
C MET A 47 -11.73 -9.46 1.72
N ALA A 48 -10.65 -8.70 1.89
CA ALA A 48 -9.40 -8.95 1.21
C ALA A 48 -8.99 -10.34 1.72
N ALA A 49 -9.38 -11.37 0.96
CA ALA A 49 -8.63 -12.61 0.99
C ALA A 49 -7.15 -12.21 0.93
N PRO A 50 -6.27 -12.80 1.76
CA PRO A 50 -4.84 -12.52 1.65
C PRO A 50 -4.48 -12.89 0.22
N ALA A 51 -4.33 -11.86 -0.63
CA ALA A 51 -3.88 -12.05 -1.98
C ALA A 51 -2.51 -12.69 -1.78
N MET A 52 -2.40 -13.98 -2.09
CA MET A 52 -1.12 -14.69 -2.13
C MET A 52 -0.15 -13.75 -2.85
N ALA A 53 0.67 -13.04 -2.08
CA ALA A 53 1.34 -11.86 -2.60
C ALA A 53 2.35 -12.41 -3.60
N ALA A 54 2.06 -12.22 -4.88
CA ALA A 54 2.92 -12.72 -5.94
C ALA A 54 4.34 -12.21 -5.65
N THR A 55 5.23 -13.13 -5.33
CA THR A 55 6.62 -12.79 -5.05
C THR A 55 7.28 -12.55 -6.38
N ILE A 56 7.62 -11.29 -6.65
CA ILE A 56 8.34 -10.87 -7.84
C ILE A 56 9.80 -11.25 -7.64
N ASP A 57 10.36 -11.90 -8.65
CA ASP A 57 11.76 -12.29 -8.66
C ASP A 57 12.69 -11.05 -8.62
N PRO A 58 13.73 -11.04 -7.76
CA PRO A 58 14.68 -9.94 -7.68
C PRO A 58 15.53 -9.75 -8.96
N THR A 59 15.50 -10.70 -9.88
CA THR A 59 16.20 -10.65 -11.18
C THR A 59 15.26 -10.38 -12.36
N ASP A 60 14.01 -9.99 -12.10
CA ASP A 60 13.04 -9.66 -13.16
C ASP A 60 13.63 -8.60 -14.12
N ARG A 61 13.76 -8.99 -15.39
CA ARG A 61 14.38 -8.17 -16.45
C ARG A 61 13.62 -6.87 -16.72
N ARG A 62 12.34 -6.79 -16.30
CA ARG A 62 11.49 -5.59 -16.39
C ARG A 62 11.88 -4.51 -15.38
N LEU A 63 12.60 -4.88 -14.32
CA LEU A 63 12.99 -3.99 -13.24
C LEU A 63 14.47 -3.60 -13.35
N SER A 64 14.77 -2.42 -12.83
CA SER A 64 16.11 -1.95 -12.52
C SER A 64 16.18 -1.82 -11.01
N ILE A 65 17.02 -2.65 -10.39
CA ILE A 65 17.13 -2.74 -8.94
C ILE A 65 18.52 -2.26 -8.52
N PHE A 66 18.55 -1.42 -7.49
CA PHE A 66 19.77 -0.94 -6.87
C PHE A 66 19.62 -1.04 -5.35
N LYS A 67 20.58 -1.67 -4.68
CA LYS A 67 20.64 -1.76 -3.23
C LYS A 67 21.92 -1.08 -2.76
N GLY A 68 21.79 -0.11 -1.89
CA GLY A 68 22.92 0.63 -1.34
C GLY A 68 22.59 2.09 -1.04
N ARG A 69 23.63 2.91 -1.06
CA ARG A 69 23.58 4.31 -0.64
C ARG A 69 23.28 5.23 -1.80
N TYR A 70 22.33 6.13 -1.59
CA TYR A 70 22.02 7.22 -2.51
C TYR A 70 22.14 8.56 -1.79
N ALA A 71 23.00 9.43 -2.31
CA ALA A 71 23.13 10.80 -1.83
C ALA A 71 22.03 11.68 -2.44
N LEU A 72 21.22 12.28 -1.58
CA LEU A 72 20.22 13.27 -1.96
C LEU A 72 20.86 14.63 -2.17
N ALA A 73 20.18 15.50 -2.93
CA ALA A 73 20.65 16.86 -3.21
C ALA A 73 20.79 17.74 -1.95
N ASN A 74 20.17 17.36 -0.83
CA ASN A 74 20.31 18.05 0.46
C ASN A 74 21.49 17.53 1.31
N GLY A 75 22.38 16.70 0.74
CA GLY A 75 23.53 16.13 1.43
C GLY A 75 23.21 14.93 2.34
N LYS A 76 21.94 14.56 2.47
CA LYS A 76 21.53 13.38 3.22
C LYS A 76 21.75 12.11 2.41
N ILE A 77 22.17 11.04 3.07
CA ILE A 77 22.35 9.73 2.44
C ILE A 77 21.17 8.85 2.87
N ILE A 78 20.44 8.28 1.91
CA ILE A 78 19.51 7.18 2.16
C ILE A 78 20.22 5.89 1.79
N ASP A 79 20.26 4.96 2.73
CA ASP A 79 20.68 3.59 2.48
C ASP A 79 19.43 2.72 2.35
N GLY A 80 19.34 1.91 1.31
CA GLY A 80 18.16 1.08 1.12
C GLY A 80 18.06 0.41 -0.22
N TYR A 81 16.84 0.01 -0.54
CA TYR A 81 16.47 -0.69 -1.76
C TYR A 81 15.70 0.23 -2.69
N PHE A 82 16.15 0.32 -3.92
CA PHE A 82 15.60 1.17 -4.97
C PHE A 82 15.16 0.26 -6.12
N ALA A 83 13.90 0.34 -6.50
CA ALA A 83 13.34 -0.40 -7.63
C ALA A 83 12.64 0.57 -8.59
N SER A 84 12.96 0.46 -9.87
CA SER A 84 12.29 1.20 -10.93
C SER A 84 11.99 0.32 -12.14
N PRO A 85 10.97 0.64 -12.92
CA PRO A 85 10.76 0.01 -14.23
C PRO A 85 11.92 0.35 -15.17
N ARG A 86 12.45 -0.67 -15.84
CA ARG A 86 13.59 -0.53 -16.74
C ARG A 86 13.24 0.32 -17.95
N GLY A 87 14.15 1.23 -18.32
CA GLY A 87 14.01 2.08 -19.52
C GLY A 87 13.01 3.23 -19.38
N LYS A 88 12.40 3.42 -18.21
CA LYS A 88 11.56 4.60 -17.94
C LYS A 88 12.32 5.61 -17.09
N THR A 89 12.12 6.89 -17.39
CA THR A 89 12.61 8.03 -16.61
C THR A 89 11.42 8.84 -16.12
N LYS A 90 11.65 9.87 -15.30
CA LYS A 90 10.58 10.81 -14.90
C LYS A 90 9.41 10.09 -14.23
N LEU A 91 9.72 9.32 -13.18
CA LEU A 91 8.76 8.48 -12.48
C LEU A 91 8.24 9.17 -11.22
N ASN A 92 7.01 8.86 -10.83
CA ASN A 92 6.51 9.23 -9.50
C ASN A 92 7.24 8.38 -8.46
N VAL A 93 7.70 9.01 -7.38
CA VAL A 93 8.45 8.34 -6.33
C VAL A 93 7.49 7.81 -5.27
N VAL A 94 7.68 6.58 -4.86
CA VAL A 94 6.97 5.95 -3.75
C VAL A 94 8.01 5.55 -2.71
N LEU A 95 7.92 6.15 -1.53
CA LEU A 95 8.70 5.75 -0.36
C LEU A 95 7.89 4.72 0.43
N VAL A 96 8.35 3.47 0.45
CA VAL A 96 7.73 2.38 1.21
C VAL A 96 8.47 2.26 2.53
N MET A 97 7.77 2.46 3.65
CA MET A 97 8.37 2.38 4.98
C MET A 97 8.44 0.91 5.40
N PRO A 98 9.62 0.40 5.80
CA PRO A 98 9.75 -0.99 6.19
C PRO A 98 8.97 -1.30 7.47
N LYS A 99 8.54 -2.57 7.58
CA LYS A 99 7.84 -3.08 8.75
C LYS A 99 8.76 -3.20 9.97
N GLY A 100 10.04 -3.47 9.78
CA GLY A 100 11.07 -3.51 10.83
C GLY A 100 11.98 -2.28 10.81
N ASP A 101 13.03 -2.32 11.64
CA ASP A 101 14.09 -1.31 11.63
C ASP A 101 15.16 -1.56 10.56
N THR A 102 15.11 -2.74 9.94
CA THR A 102 16.01 -3.17 8.86
C THR A 102 15.20 -3.58 7.63
N LEU A 103 15.88 -3.69 6.50
CA LEU A 103 15.26 -4.08 5.25
C LEU A 103 14.90 -5.58 5.23
N ASP A 104 13.64 -5.89 4.93
CA ASP A 104 13.13 -7.26 4.84
C ASP A 104 12.68 -7.63 3.40
N ALA A 105 12.77 -8.92 3.06
CA ALA A 105 12.43 -9.45 1.75
C ALA A 105 10.96 -9.20 1.35
N GLU A 106 10.04 -9.17 2.32
CA GLU A 106 8.62 -8.87 2.09
C GLU A 106 8.44 -7.43 1.61
N THR A 107 9.12 -6.47 2.26
CA THR A 107 9.07 -5.05 1.87
C THR A 107 9.80 -4.81 0.55
N GLU A 108 10.91 -5.53 0.28
CA GLU A 108 11.56 -5.49 -1.04
C GLU A 108 10.60 -5.97 -2.15
N ASN A 109 9.79 -7.00 -1.88
CA ASN A 109 8.79 -7.48 -2.82
C ASN A 109 7.69 -6.43 -3.09
N GLU A 110 7.22 -5.72 -2.06
CA GLU A 110 6.27 -4.63 -2.22
C GLU A 110 6.83 -3.48 -3.07
N ALA A 111 8.11 -3.13 -2.88
CA ALA A 111 8.78 -2.14 -3.72
C ALA A 111 8.86 -2.60 -5.19
N ARG A 112 9.14 -3.88 -5.44
CA ARG A 112 9.11 -4.44 -6.81
C ARG A 112 7.72 -4.33 -7.44
N ARG A 113 6.65 -4.54 -6.66
CA ARG A 113 5.25 -4.39 -7.15
C ARG A 113 4.98 -2.96 -7.59
N HIS A 114 5.30 -1.99 -6.75
CA HIS A 114 5.15 -0.58 -7.11
C HIS A 114 6.04 -0.17 -8.30
N ALA A 115 7.21 -0.76 -8.45
CA ALA A 115 8.05 -0.52 -9.61
C ALA A 115 7.42 -1.06 -10.91
N LEU A 116 6.78 -2.22 -10.87
CA LEU A 116 6.01 -2.75 -12.01
C LEU A 116 4.81 -1.87 -12.37
N ASP A 117 4.16 -1.27 -11.37
CA ASP A 117 3.07 -0.30 -11.57
C ASP A 117 3.54 1.03 -12.19
N GLY A 118 4.86 1.23 -12.35
CA GLY A 118 5.43 2.40 -13.00
C GLY A 118 5.94 3.48 -12.05
N TYR A 119 6.19 3.14 -10.78
CA TYR A 119 6.77 4.07 -9.81
C TYR A 119 8.27 3.84 -9.62
N LEU A 120 8.97 4.86 -9.12
CA LEU A 120 10.28 4.69 -8.49
C LEU A 120 10.02 4.34 -7.02
N ALA A 121 10.11 3.06 -6.68
CA ALA A 121 9.90 2.58 -5.32
C ALA A 121 11.21 2.60 -4.54
N ILE A 122 11.19 3.15 -3.34
CA ILE A 122 12.35 3.29 -2.45
C ILE A 122 11.96 2.74 -1.09
N VAL A 123 12.76 1.82 -0.57
CA VAL A 123 12.64 1.28 0.78
C VAL A 123 13.91 1.67 1.55
N PRO A 124 13.83 2.61 2.51
CA PRO A 124 14.98 2.95 3.32
C PRO A 124 15.23 1.85 4.36
N ASP A 125 16.47 1.48 4.57
CA ASP A 125 16.88 0.79 5.79
C ASP A 125 16.94 1.83 6.91
N LEU A 126 16.02 1.75 7.88
CA LEU A 126 15.88 2.76 8.93
C LEU A 126 17.14 2.84 9.78
N LYS A 127 17.71 1.70 10.16
CA LYS A 127 18.91 1.64 10.99
C LYS A 127 20.13 2.20 10.27
N ALA A 128 20.33 1.84 9.01
CA ALA A 128 21.46 2.31 8.21
C ALA A 128 21.33 3.78 7.77
N THR A 129 20.10 4.26 7.56
CA THR A 129 19.84 5.64 7.15
C THR A 129 19.87 6.61 8.32
N SER A 130 19.36 6.23 9.49
CA SER A 130 19.15 7.17 10.61
C SER A 130 20.37 7.39 11.50
N GLY A 131 21.44 6.58 11.37
CA GLY A 131 22.70 6.79 12.08
C GLY A 131 22.51 6.95 13.59
N VAL A 132 22.83 8.13 14.13
CA VAL A 132 22.69 8.44 15.57
C VAL A 132 21.24 8.42 16.06
N ALA A 133 20.26 8.74 15.20
CA ALA A 133 18.84 8.69 15.56
C ALA A 133 18.35 7.26 15.80
N ALA A 134 19.10 6.24 15.35
CA ALA A 134 18.82 4.85 15.65
C ALA A 134 18.86 4.54 17.17
N LEU A 135 19.68 5.27 17.93
CA LEU A 135 19.82 5.11 19.37
C LEU A 135 18.59 5.59 20.15
N ALA A 136 17.82 6.51 19.57
CA ALA A 136 16.59 7.05 20.17
C ALA A 136 15.35 6.19 19.85
N GLY A 137 15.52 5.09 19.12
CA GLY A 137 14.47 4.16 18.74
C GLY A 137 13.72 4.57 17.47
N ARG A 138 12.76 3.71 17.08
CA ARG A 138 12.13 3.73 15.75
C ARG A 138 11.43 5.04 15.40
N GLY A 139 10.77 5.68 16.37
CA GLY A 139 10.07 6.96 16.13
C GLY A 139 11.02 8.04 15.62
N ALA A 140 12.23 8.12 16.20
CA ALA A 140 13.26 9.05 15.77
C ALA A 140 13.83 8.67 14.39
N MET A 141 13.99 7.38 14.10
CA MET A 141 14.42 6.91 12.77
C MET A 141 13.41 7.30 11.68
N LEU A 142 12.12 7.08 11.91
CA LEU A 142 11.06 7.45 10.98
C LEU A 142 11.01 8.96 10.76
N ALA A 143 11.07 9.76 11.83
CA ALA A 143 11.12 11.21 11.75
C ALA A 143 12.34 11.69 10.95
N ASP A 144 13.51 11.09 11.20
CA ASP A 144 14.71 11.38 10.45
C ASP A 144 14.53 11.04 8.97
N VAL A 145 14.03 9.85 8.61
CA VAL A 145 13.76 9.49 7.20
C VAL A 145 12.76 10.45 6.54
N MET A 146 11.76 10.95 7.26
CA MET A 146 10.81 11.93 6.73
C MET A 146 11.48 13.26 6.33
N THR A 147 12.57 13.66 6.99
CA THR A 147 13.35 14.85 6.56
C THR A 147 14.01 14.67 5.19
N ALA A 148 14.13 13.43 4.70
CA ALA A 148 14.72 13.10 3.40
C ALA A 148 13.72 13.25 2.23
N VAL A 149 12.42 13.22 2.51
CA VAL A 149 11.33 13.37 1.52
C VAL A 149 11.47 14.59 0.59
N PRO A 150 11.78 15.82 1.07
CA PRO A 150 12.01 16.96 0.17
C PRO A 150 13.17 16.74 -0.81
N GLY A 151 14.21 16.00 -0.40
CA GLY A 151 15.32 15.62 -1.30
C GLY A 151 14.89 14.62 -2.36
N LEU A 152 13.97 13.69 -2.03
CA LEU A 152 13.42 12.72 -2.98
C LEU A 152 12.66 13.37 -4.13
N LYS A 153 11.99 14.50 -3.88
CA LYS A 153 11.32 15.29 -4.93
C LYS A 153 12.28 15.79 -6.02
N ARG A 154 13.57 15.97 -5.68
CA ARG A 154 14.60 16.49 -6.59
C ARG A 154 15.50 15.40 -7.17
N MET A 155 15.15 14.12 -7.02
CA MET A 155 15.90 13.04 -7.64
C MET A 155 15.86 13.14 -9.17
N ALA A 156 16.98 12.82 -9.82
CA ALA A 156 17.14 12.89 -11.27
C ALA A 156 16.10 12.07 -12.06
N HIS A 157 15.58 11.00 -11.43
CA HIS A 157 14.59 10.11 -12.04
C HIS A 157 13.15 10.38 -11.55
N GLY A 158 12.95 11.38 -10.68
CA GLY A 158 11.66 11.71 -10.08
C GLY A 158 10.93 12.83 -10.82
N ASN A 159 9.60 12.72 -10.93
CA ASN A 159 8.73 13.77 -11.47
C ASN A 159 8.33 14.85 -10.45
N GLY A 160 9.02 14.94 -9.31
CA GLY A 160 8.68 15.89 -8.23
C GLY A 160 7.55 15.42 -7.30
N HIS A 161 6.82 14.36 -7.65
CA HIS A 161 5.80 13.76 -6.80
C HIS A 161 6.39 12.60 -5.98
N VAL A 162 6.22 12.68 -4.66
CA VAL A 162 6.61 11.63 -3.71
C VAL A 162 5.37 11.24 -2.90
N ARG A 163 5.04 9.95 -2.87
CA ARG A 163 4.04 9.37 -1.96
C ARG A 163 4.76 8.53 -0.91
N VAL A 164 4.33 8.62 0.34
CA VAL A 164 4.80 7.73 1.42
C VAL A 164 3.73 6.68 1.69
N ILE A 165 4.13 5.42 1.81
CA ILE A 165 3.24 4.28 2.09
C ILE A 165 3.88 3.46 3.20
N GLY A 166 3.09 2.96 4.16
CA GLY A 166 3.54 1.94 5.09
C GLY A 166 3.48 0.56 4.44
N ALA A 167 4.47 -0.29 4.67
CA ALA A 167 4.43 -1.65 4.15
C ALA A 167 3.18 -2.40 4.65
N GLN A 168 2.40 -2.95 3.72
CA GLN A 168 1.16 -3.66 4.04
C GLN A 168 1.45 -5.15 4.20
N ALA A 169 1.15 -5.69 5.38
CA ALA A 169 1.24 -7.12 5.71
C ALA A 169 -0.03 -7.89 5.30
#